data_AF-A0A7J8LIA5-F1
#
_entry.id   AF-A0A7J8LIA5-F1
#
_cell.length_a   1.000
_cell.length_b   1.000
_cell.length_c   1.000
_cell.angle_alpha   90.00
_cell.angle_beta   90.00
_cell.angle_gamma   90.00
#
_symmetry.space_group_name_H-M   'P 1'
#
loop_
_entity.id
_entity.type
_entity.pdbx_description
1 polymer ?
#
loop_
_entity_poly.entity_id
_entity_poly.type
_entity_poly.pdbx_seq_one_letter_code
_entity_poly.pdbx_strand_id
1 'polypeptide(L)'
;MFDYGAMIFILTFSIVAISGYRVDKLFDLAHQRISTIIIGTSLCILVIMLVCPIWSGQELHSLTVRNMDKLSDSLDGCVRQYFTNSNGEDDQKLQGYKCVLSSKASEESMANFARWEPSHGRFNFRHPWKQYLKIGASMRSCAYCIEALNSCINSENQAAESIKKHLSTSCLKVSSSSSSAIKELAESVKKMNKSPTIDLLVEEMNSALEELHNDLKSLSHLLNPSTTAENQISATGLVPFMEIIPVVTLASILIEISVRIEALVGSVEELVKESEMKDKIVAKEEKPEGTMKALQRV
;
A
#
# COMPACT_ATOMS: atom_id res chain seq x y z
N MET A 1 -20.52 19.35 4.62
CA MET A 1 -19.85 20.60 4.14
C MET A 1 -20.18 20.88 2.67
N PHE A 2 -20.24 19.86 1.80
CA PHE A 2 -20.66 20.01 0.40
C PHE A 2 -22.09 20.57 0.22
N ASP A 3 -23.07 20.13 1.02
CA ASP A 3 -24.47 20.59 0.88
C ASP A 3 -24.68 22.07 1.20
N TYR A 4 -23.93 22.62 2.17
CA TYR A 4 -24.03 24.04 2.52
C TYR A 4 -23.45 24.94 1.41
N GLY A 5 -22.34 24.51 0.79
CA GLY A 5 -21.76 25.21 -0.36
C GLY A 5 -22.71 25.20 -1.56
N ALA A 6 -23.33 24.04 -1.85
CA ALA A 6 -24.30 23.91 -2.94
C ALA A 6 -25.55 24.75 -2.70
N MET A 7 -26.10 24.76 -1.47
CA MET A 7 -27.24 25.60 -1.09
C MET A 7 -26.94 27.09 -1.22
N ILE A 8 -25.78 27.56 -0.72
CA ILE A 8 -25.41 28.98 -0.81
C ILE A 8 -25.23 29.38 -2.29
N PHE A 9 -24.63 28.53 -3.12
CA PHE A 9 -24.50 28.77 -4.55
C PHE A 9 -25.87 28.86 -5.25
N ILE A 10 -26.75 27.89 -5.02
CA ILE A 10 -28.10 27.85 -5.62
C ILE A 10 -28.96 29.03 -5.15
N LEU A 11 -28.89 29.40 -3.87
CA LEU A 11 -29.61 30.54 -3.32
C LEU A 11 -29.13 31.87 -3.94
N THR A 12 -27.81 32.03 -4.06
CA THR A 12 -27.21 33.22 -4.68
C THR A 12 -27.57 33.31 -6.16
N PHE A 13 -27.50 32.19 -6.89
CA PHE A 13 -27.94 32.09 -8.28
C PHE A 13 -29.43 32.45 -8.43
N SER A 14 -30.28 31.91 -7.55
CA SER A 14 -31.73 32.15 -7.57
C SER A 14 -32.07 33.61 -7.26
N ILE A 15 -31.39 34.25 -6.30
CA ILE A 15 -31.57 35.67 -5.98
C ILE A 15 -31.15 36.56 -7.16
N VAL A 16 -30.06 36.20 -7.87
CA VAL A 16 -29.62 36.91 -9.08
C VAL A 16 -30.62 36.73 -10.22
N ALA A 17 -31.13 35.51 -10.43
CA ALA A 17 -32.12 35.20 -11.46
C ALA A 17 -33.46 35.92 -11.21
N ILE A 18 -33.93 35.96 -9.96
CA ILE A 18 -35.23 36.57 -9.58
C ILE A 18 -35.13 38.10 -9.53
N SER A 19 -33.99 38.67 -9.10
CA SER A 19 -33.75 40.13 -9.15
C SER A 19 -33.58 40.65 -10.59
N GLY A 20 -33.45 39.74 -11.56
CA GLY A 20 -33.30 40.01 -13.00
C GLY A 20 -34.56 40.55 -13.71
N TYR A 21 -35.71 40.62 -13.04
CA TYR A 21 -37.00 40.88 -13.69
C TYR A 21 -37.35 42.39 -13.87
N ARG A 22 -36.49 43.35 -13.49
CA ARG A 22 -36.80 44.80 -13.65
C ARG A 22 -35.59 45.67 -14.09
N VAL A 23 -35.68 46.19 -15.33
CA VAL A 23 -35.08 47.43 -15.91
C VAL A 23 -33.62 47.41 -16.39
N ASP A 24 -33.39 48.12 -17.52
CA ASP A 24 -32.22 48.33 -18.40
C ASP A 24 -30.82 48.62 -17.79
N LYS A 25 -30.63 48.58 -16.46
CA LYS A 25 -29.33 48.65 -15.77
C LYS A 25 -28.81 47.29 -15.28
N LEU A 26 -29.41 46.22 -15.79
CA LEU A 26 -29.23 44.83 -15.35
C LEU A 26 -27.82 44.28 -15.57
N PHE A 27 -27.23 44.55 -16.72
CA PHE A 27 -25.92 43.99 -17.07
C PHE A 27 -24.83 44.49 -16.12
N ASP A 28 -24.79 45.80 -15.86
CA ASP A 28 -23.77 46.40 -15.00
C ASP A 28 -23.92 45.97 -13.53
N LEU A 29 -25.15 45.92 -13.01
CA LEU A 29 -25.40 45.52 -11.62
C LEU A 29 -25.13 44.02 -11.40
N ALA A 30 -25.55 43.17 -12.34
CA ALA A 30 -25.28 41.73 -12.28
C ALA A 30 -23.77 41.46 -12.44
N HIS A 31 -23.11 42.16 -13.36
CA HIS A 31 -21.68 42.02 -13.59
C HIS A 31 -20.87 42.44 -12.36
N GLN A 32 -21.24 43.53 -11.69
CA GLN A 32 -20.57 43.97 -10.46
C GLN A 32 -20.70 42.95 -9.32
N ARG A 33 -21.88 42.34 -9.13
CA ARG A 33 -22.09 41.32 -8.08
C ARG A 33 -21.35 40.03 -8.39
N ILE A 34 -21.43 39.54 -9.62
CA ILE A 34 -20.73 38.33 -10.06
C ILE A 34 -19.21 38.54 -9.99
N SER A 35 -18.70 39.69 -10.46
CA SER A 35 -17.28 40.03 -10.39
C SER A 35 -16.78 40.07 -8.94
N THR A 36 -17.55 40.66 -8.02
CA THR A 36 -17.19 40.70 -6.59
C THR A 36 -17.15 39.30 -5.97
N ILE A 37 -18.10 38.42 -6.32
CA ILE A 37 -18.09 37.01 -5.87
C ILE A 37 -16.88 36.29 -6.45
N ILE A 38 -16.60 36.43 -7.75
CA ILE A 38 -15.44 35.80 -8.41
C ILE A 38 -14.13 36.28 -7.78
N ILE A 39 -13.97 37.58 -7.56
CA ILE A 39 -12.78 38.17 -6.91
C ILE A 39 -12.64 37.66 -5.49
N GLY A 40 -13.73 37.63 -4.72
CA GLY A 40 -13.74 37.12 -3.34
C GLY A 40 -13.36 35.64 -3.26
N THR A 41 -13.97 34.80 -4.11
CA THR A 41 -13.64 33.37 -4.22
C THR A 41 -12.21 33.17 -4.70
N SER A 42 -11.75 33.91 -5.71
CA SER A 42 -10.39 33.83 -6.23
C SER A 42 -9.37 34.24 -5.17
N LEU A 43 -9.61 35.33 -4.43
CA LEU A 43 -8.73 35.76 -3.34
C LEU A 43 -8.68 34.72 -2.23
N CYS A 44 -9.82 34.11 -1.89
CA CYS A 44 -9.88 33.05 -0.89
C CYS A 44 -9.08 31.80 -1.34
N ILE A 45 -9.23 31.38 -2.60
CA ILE A 45 -8.43 30.29 -3.20
C ILE A 45 -6.94 30.64 -3.19
N LEU A 46 -6.57 31.86 -3.59
CA LEU A 46 -5.19 32.33 -3.60
C LEU A 46 -4.59 32.32 -2.18
N VAL A 47 -5.32 32.80 -1.18
CA VAL A 47 -4.88 32.77 0.22
C VAL A 47 -4.70 31.34 0.72
N ILE A 48 -5.63 30.43 0.43
CA ILE A 48 -5.51 29.00 0.79
C ILE A 48 -4.29 28.36 0.12
N MET A 49 -4.03 28.69 -1.15
CA MET A 49 -2.87 28.17 -1.90
C MET A 49 -1.53 28.76 -1.43
N LEU A 50 -1.51 30.03 -0.96
CA LEU A 50 -0.27 30.76 -0.65
C LEU A 50 0.15 30.68 0.83
N VAL A 51 -0.80 30.57 1.77
CA VAL A 51 -0.49 30.62 3.22
C VAL A 51 -0.11 29.26 3.77
N CYS A 52 -0.86 28.19 3.42
CA CYS A 52 -0.58 26.81 3.86
C CYS A 52 -1.03 25.82 2.77
N PRO A 53 -0.22 25.56 1.74
CA PRO A 53 -0.58 24.57 0.72
C PRO A 53 -0.70 23.18 1.36
N ILE A 54 -1.89 22.59 1.27
CA ILE A 54 -2.14 21.18 1.60
C ILE A 54 -1.76 20.32 0.39
N TRP A 55 -0.70 19.53 0.54
CA TRP A 55 -0.16 18.70 -0.53
C TRP A 55 -0.66 17.26 -0.39
N SER A 56 -1.63 16.91 -1.23
CA SER A 56 -2.22 15.59 -1.29
C SER A 56 -1.20 14.52 -1.71
N GLY A 57 -0.22 14.88 -2.54
CA GLY A 57 0.87 13.98 -2.91
C GLY A 57 1.72 13.52 -1.71
N GLN A 58 2.03 14.44 -0.79
CA GLN A 58 2.77 14.12 0.44
C GLN A 58 1.94 13.24 1.39
N GLU A 59 0.63 13.48 1.48
CA GLU A 59 -0.29 12.64 2.26
C GLU A 59 -0.39 11.22 1.69
N LEU A 60 -0.52 11.07 0.37
CA LEU A 60 -0.54 9.77 -0.31
C LEU A 60 0.76 9.00 -0.07
N HIS A 61 1.89 9.70 -0.18
CA HIS A 61 3.20 9.12 0.06
C HIS A 61 3.34 8.62 1.51
N SER A 62 3.01 9.46 2.49
CA SER A 62 3.05 9.10 3.91
C SER A 62 2.07 7.96 4.24
N LEU A 63 0.87 7.98 3.65
CA LEU A 63 -0.11 6.91 3.80
C LEU A 63 0.43 5.58 3.27
N THR A 64 1.08 5.60 2.10
CA THR A 64 1.64 4.39 1.47
C THR A 64 2.71 3.76 2.35
N VAL A 65 3.66 4.54 2.85
CA VAL A 65 4.71 4.07 3.77
C VAL A 65 4.08 3.49 5.04
N ARG A 66 3.16 4.23 5.67
CA ARG A 66 2.47 3.78 6.89
C ARG A 66 1.67 2.50 6.68
N ASN A 67 1.06 2.35 5.50
CA ASN A 67 0.31 1.15 5.14
C ASN A 67 1.24 -0.06 5.00
N MET A 68 2.43 0.10 4.41
CA MET A 68 3.45 -0.96 4.36
C MET A 68 3.91 -1.38 5.75
N ASP A 69 4.22 -0.42 6.63
CA ASP A 69 4.64 -0.71 8.01
C ASP A 69 3.57 -1.52 8.76
N LYS A 70 2.30 -1.07 8.69
CA LYS A 70 1.19 -1.79 9.32
C LYS A 70 0.94 -3.16 8.72
N LEU A 71 1.08 -3.29 7.40
CA LEU A 71 0.93 -4.56 6.70
C LEU A 71 2.01 -5.56 7.16
N SER A 72 3.26 -5.10 7.28
CA SER A 72 4.37 -5.90 7.78
C SER A 72 4.18 -6.30 9.23
N ASP A 73 3.84 -5.35 10.11
CA ASP A 73 3.67 -5.64 11.55
C ASP A 73 2.52 -6.62 11.78
N SER A 74 1.42 -6.49 11.03
CA SER A 74 0.32 -7.44 11.09
C SER A 74 0.70 -8.84 10.60
N LEU A 75 1.49 -8.95 9.53
CA LEU A 75 1.95 -10.25 9.04
C LEU A 75 2.79 -10.98 10.09
N ASP A 76 3.86 -10.34 10.59
CA ASP A 76 4.73 -10.95 11.60
C ASP A 76 3.98 -11.28 12.87
N GLY A 77 3.16 -10.35 13.36
CA GLY A 77 2.40 -10.51 14.59
C GLY A 77 1.38 -11.65 14.51
N CYS A 78 0.61 -11.77 13.42
CA CYS A 78 -0.37 -12.84 13.27
C CYS A 78 0.29 -14.24 13.35
N VAL A 79 1.38 -14.44 12.60
CA VAL A 79 2.08 -15.73 12.59
C VAL A 79 2.75 -16.01 13.93
N ARG A 80 3.36 -15.00 14.54
CA ARG A 80 3.99 -15.12 15.86
C ARG A 80 2.97 -15.47 16.94
N GLN A 81 1.81 -14.80 16.95
CA GLN A 81 0.71 -15.10 17.87
C GLN A 81 0.27 -16.55 17.73
N TYR A 82 0.09 -17.03 16.50
CA TYR A 82 -0.30 -18.41 16.24
C TYR A 82 0.71 -19.42 16.79
N PHE A 83 2.00 -19.28 16.49
CA PHE A 83 3.00 -20.30 16.85
C PHE A 83 3.56 -20.20 18.27
N THR A 84 3.56 -19.00 18.86
CA THR A 84 4.23 -18.74 20.15
C THR A 84 3.28 -18.51 21.33
N ASN A 85 1.96 -18.45 21.08
CA ASN A 85 0.94 -18.12 22.08
C ASN A 85 1.27 -16.83 22.87
N SER A 86 1.90 -15.85 22.22
CA SER A 86 2.28 -14.58 22.83
C SER A 86 1.04 -13.71 23.07
N ASN A 87 0.39 -13.88 24.22
CA ASN A 87 -0.79 -13.11 24.67
C ASN A 87 -0.47 -11.63 25.02
N GLY A 88 0.56 -11.04 24.43
CA GLY A 88 1.06 -9.69 24.76
C GLY A 88 1.06 -8.71 23.59
N GLU A 89 0.69 -9.14 22.37
CA GLU A 89 0.60 -8.23 21.24
C GLU A 89 -0.75 -7.52 21.23
N ASP A 90 -0.71 -6.21 21.00
CA ASP A 90 -1.89 -5.36 20.92
C ASP A 90 -2.73 -5.80 19.70
N ASP A 91 -3.94 -6.30 19.92
CA ASP A 91 -4.89 -6.72 18.86
C ASP A 91 -5.06 -5.64 17.79
N GLN A 92 -4.89 -4.36 18.17
CA GLN A 92 -4.93 -3.24 17.24
C GLN A 92 -3.76 -3.23 16.23
N LYS A 93 -2.57 -3.71 16.63
CA LYS A 93 -1.41 -3.87 15.75
C LYS A 93 -1.55 -5.07 14.82
N LEU A 94 -2.07 -6.19 15.35
CA LEU A 94 -2.36 -7.40 14.57
C LEU A 94 -3.36 -7.13 13.45
N GLN A 95 -4.32 -6.23 13.68
CA GLN A 95 -5.32 -5.83 12.68
C GLN A 95 -4.94 -4.57 11.90
N GLY A 96 -3.67 -4.14 11.97
CA GLY A 96 -3.15 -2.98 11.25
C GLY A 96 -3.41 -3.01 9.74
N TYR A 97 -3.32 -4.20 9.12
CA TYR A 97 -3.61 -4.42 7.71
C TYR A 97 -5.03 -3.96 7.27
N LYS A 98 -6.01 -3.86 8.17
CA LYS A 98 -7.36 -3.37 7.84
C LYS A 98 -7.35 -1.93 7.32
N CYS A 99 -6.38 -1.11 7.73
CA CYS A 99 -6.28 0.24 7.18
C CYS A 99 -5.98 0.21 5.67
N VAL A 100 -5.19 -0.77 5.21
CA VAL A 100 -4.86 -1.01 3.80
C VAL A 100 -6.11 -1.43 3.02
N LEU A 101 -6.95 -2.28 3.60
CA LEU A 101 -8.22 -2.69 2.97
C LEU A 101 -9.17 -1.50 2.79
N SER A 102 -9.20 -0.57 3.74
CA SER A 102 -10.08 0.59 3.72
C SER A 102 -9.55 1.82 2.95
N SER A 103 -8.28 1.82 2.51
CA SER A 103 -7.63 3.03 1.98
C SER A 103 -7.88 3.32 0.50
N LYS A 104 -8.51 2.42 -0.27
CA LYS A 104 -8.63 2.57 -1.73
C LYS A 104 -9.23 3.91 -2.17
N ALA A 105 -10.36 4.31 -1.60
CA ALA A 105 -11.06 5.54 -2.01
C ALA A 105 -10.24 6.79 -1.68
N SER A 106 -9.55 6.79 -0.54
CA SER A 106 -8.70 7.91 -0.13
C SER A 106 -7.43 7.97 -0.98
N GLU A 107 -6.80 6.83 -1.30
CA GLU A 107 -5.66 6.74 -2.23
C GLU A 107 -6.00 7.30 -3.62
N GLU A 108 -7.14 6.88 -4.20
CA GLU A 108 -7.60 7.36 -5.51
C GLU A 108 -7.88 8.87 -5.49
N SER A 109 -8.55 9.35 -4.44
CA SER A 109 -8.79 10.78 -4.26
C SER A 109 -7.49 11.57 -4.18
N MET A 110 -6.54 11.11 -3.35
CA MET A 110 -5.26 11.82 -3.18
C MET A 110 -4.42 11.81 -4.46
N ALA A 111 -4.35 10.69 -5.16
CA ALA A 111 -3.62 10.59 -6.43
C ALA A 111 -4.20 11.53 -7.51
N ASN A 112 -5.52 11.71 -7.52
CA ASN A 112 -6.18 12.63 -8.44
C ASN A 112 -5.86 14.10 -8.13
N PHE A 113 -5.82 14.49 -6.86
CA PHE A 113 -5.41 15.84 -6.46
C PHE A 113 -3.92 16.08 -6.71
N ALA A 114 -3.07 15.12 -6.33
CA ALA A 114 -1.62 15.20 -6.46
C ALA A 114 -1.13 15.40 -7.90
N ARG A 115 -1.90 14.92 -8.89
CA ARG A 115 -1.59 15.12 -10.32
C ARG A 115 -1.52 16.60 -10.73
N TRP A 116 -2.20 17.48 -10.02
CA TRP A 116 -2.26 18.92 -10.32
C TRP A 116 -1.26 19.75 -9.52
N GLU A 117 -0.46 19.10 -8.66
CA GLU A 117 0.49 19.80 -7.81
C GLU A 117 1.69 20.28 -8.65
N PRO A 118 2.14 21.54 -8.48
CA PRO A 118 3.46 21.94 -8.92
C PRO A 118 4.56 21.13 -8.20
N SER A 119 5.79 21.25 -8.68
CA SER A 119 6.95 20.62 -8.05
C SER A 119 7.13 21.10 -6.61
N HIS A 120 7.38 20.18 -5.68
CA HIS A 120 7.49 20.46 -4.25
C HIS A 120 8.26 19.38 -3.51
N GLY A 121 9.01 19.79 -2.48
CA GLY A 121 9.78 18.85 -1.65
C GLY A 121 10.67 17.95 -2.49
N ARG A 122 10.35 16.65 -2.54
CA ARG A 122 11.06 15.62 -3.32
C ARG A 122 10.30 15.16 -4.58
N PHE A 123 9.12 15.72 -4.83
CA PHE A 123 8.29 15.32 -5.95
C PHE A 123 8.41 16.35 -7.05
N ASN A 124 8.89 15.90 -8.20
CA ASN A 124 8.99 16.73 -9.39
C ASN A 124 7.63 16.91 -10.07
N PHE A 125 7.54 17.92 -10.93
CA PHE A 125 6.34 18.16 -11.72
C PHE A 125 5.93 16.90 -12.50
N ARG A 126 4.62 16.57 -12.46
CA ARG A 126 4.07 15.33 -13.04
C ARG A 126 4.68 14.04 -12.45
N HIS A 127 4.98 14.02 -11.15
CA HIS A 127 5.37 12.81 -10.41
C HIS A 127 4.41 11.63 -10.72
N PRO A 128 4.89 10.37 -10.80
CA PRO A 128 4.09 9.20 -11.19
C PRO A 128 3.09 8.73 -10.12
N TRP A 129 2.14 9.59 -9.74
CA TRP A 129 1.12 9.28 -8.71
C TRP A 129 0.25 8.04 -9.00
N LYS A 130 0.12 7.65 -10.27
CA LYS A 130 -0.58 6.40 -10.65
C LYS A 130 0.12 5.14 -10.14
N GLN A 131 1.44 5.17 -9.96
CA GLN A 131 2.19 4.02 -9.47
C GLN A 131 1.88 3.75 -7.99
N TYR A 132 1.56 4.77 -7.19
CA TYR A 132 1.08 4.60 -5.82
C TYR A 132 -0.24 3.80 -5.77
N LEU A 133 -1.13 3.96 -6.77
CA LEU A 133 -2.36 3.17 -6.85
C LEU A 133 -2.08 1.70 -7.16
N LYS A 134 -1.06 1.41 -7.97
CA LYS A 134 -0.61 0.03 -8.22
C LYS A 134 -0.01 -0.59 -6.95
N ILE A 135 0.85 0.14 -6.26
CA ILE A 135 1.41 -0.27 -4.96
C ILE A 135 0.26 -0.52 -3.96
N GLY A 136 -0.72 0.37 -3.86
CA GLY A 136 -1.93 0.18 -3.05
C GLY A 136 -2.72 -1.08 -3.44
N ALA A 137 -2.80 -1.41 -4.73
CA ALA A 137 -3.44 -2.63 -5.20
C ALA A 137 -2.68 -3.90 -4.76
N SER A 138 -1.36 -3.90 -4.91
CA SER A 138 -0.50 -5.00 -4.47
C SER A 138 -0.55 -5.18 -2.94
N MET A 139 -0.47 -4.08 -2.17
CA MET A 139 -0.61 -4.11 -0.70
C MET A 139 -1.97 -4.66 -0.27
N ARG A 140 -3.07 -4.23 -0.92
CA ARG A 140 -4.41 -4.78 -0.64
C ARG A 140 -4.51 -6.26 -0.95
N SER A 141 -3.84 -6.74 -2.00
CA SER A 141 -3.74 -8.17 -2.30
C SER A 141 -3.11 -8.92 -1.14
N CYS A 142 -1.98 -8.46 -0.59
CA CYS A 142 -1.38 -9.06 0.60
C CYS A 142 -2.32 -8.98 1.82
N ALA A 143 -2.99 -7.85 2.01
CA ALA A 143 -3.89 -7.63 3.14
C ALA A 143 -5.09 -8.60 3.14
N TYR A 144 -5.64 -8.96 1.96
CA TYR A 144 -6.69 -9.99 1.88
C TYR A 144 -6.20 -11.37 2.36
N CYS A 145 -4.95 -11.73 2.06
CA CYS A 145 -4.37 -12.98 2.56
C CYS A 145 -4.12 -12.92 4.06
N ILE A 146 -3.69 -11.77 4.59
CA ILE A 146 -3.52 -11.58 6.03
C ILE A 146 -4.87 -11.62 6.76
N GLU A 147 -5.96 -11.11 6.18
CA GLU A 147 -7.31 -11.27 6.74
C GLU A 147 -7.71 -12.76 6.78
N ALA A 148 -7.42 -13.52 5.72
CA ALA A 148 -7.68 -14.96 5.69
C ALA A 148 -6.83 -15.72 6.73
N LEU A 149 -5.56 -15.34 6.87
CA LEU A 149 -4.64 -15.87 7.89
C LEU A 149 -5.19 -15.59 9.30
N ASN A 150 -5.53 -14.34 9.58
CA ASN A 150 -6.10 -13.92 10.85
C ASN A 150 -7.43 -14.63 11.15
N SER A 151 -8.26 -14.85 10.14
CA SER A 151 -9.51 -15.61 10.27
C SER A 151 -9.24 -17.07 10.66
N CYS A 152 -8.28 -17.74 9.99
CA CYS A 152 -7.85 -19.10 10.31
C CYS A 152 -7.36 -19.21 11.76
N ILE A 153 -6.49 -18.29 12.19
CA ILE A 153 -5.96 -18.22 13.55
C ILE A 153 -7.08 -18.09 14.60
N ASN A 154 -8.05 -17.20 14.36
CA ASN A 154 -9.14 -16.97 15.31
C ASN A 154 -10.16 -18.11 15.35
N SER A 155 -10.29 -18.90 14.28
CA SER A 155 -11.26 -19.99 14.21
C SER A 155 -10.77 -21.32 14.80
N GLU A 156 -9.45 -21.55 14.91
CA GLU A 156 -8.91 -22.91 15.07
C GLU A 156 -7.94 -23.06 16.27
N ASN A 157 -8.50 -23.38 17.44
CA ASN A 157 -7.78 -23.73 18.68
C ASN A 157 -7.41 -25.25 18.80
N GLN A 158 -7.58 -26.06 17.74
CA GLN A 158 -7.49 -27.53 17.80
C GLN A 158 -6.42 -28.17 16.90
N ALA A 159 -5.44 -27.39 16.41
CA ALA A 159 -4.33 -27.96 15.64
C ALA A 159 -3.47 -28.91 16.49
N ALA A 160 -3.00 -30.01 15.89
CA ALA A 160 -2.10 -30.94 16.57
C ALA A 160 -0.75 -30.26 16.87
N GLU A 161 -0.35 -30.25 18.14
CA GLU A 161 0.87 -29.57 18.61
C GLU A 161 2.15 -30.09 17.91
N SER A 162 2.18 -31.37 17.54
CA SER A 162 3.29 -31.98 16.79
C SER A 162 3.46 -31.37 15.40
N ILE A 163 2.35 -31.11 14.68
CA ILE A 163 2.35 -30.51 13.35
C ILE A 163 2.67 -29.02 13.43
N LYS A 164 2.09 -28.34 14.42
CA LYS A 164 2.40 -26.96 14.73
C LYS A 164 3.91 -26.78 14.96
N LYS A 165 4.53 -27.65 15.75
CA LYS A 165 5.97 -27.64 16.00
C LYS A 165 6.79 -27.94 14.74
N HIS A 166 6.35 -28.88 13.90
CA HIS A 166 7.05 -29.25 12.65
C HIS A 166 7.11 -28.07 11.67
N LEU A 167 6.02 -27.32 11.49
CA LEU A 167 5.94 -26.19 10.55
C LEU A 167 6.32 -24.83 11.14
N SER A 168 6.38 -24.70 12.47
CA SER A 168 6.58 -23.42 13.17
C SER A 168 7.84 -22.69 12.70
N THR A 169 8.98 -23.38 12.65
CA THR A 169 10.26 -22.76 12.31
C THR A 169 10.24 -22.13 10.91
N SER A 170 9.80 -22.89 9.90
CA SER A 170 9.76 -22.43 8.52
C SER A 170 8.67 -21.36 8.31
N CYS A 171 7.50 -21.50 8.93
CA CYS A 171 6.44 -20.48 8.85
C CYS A 171 6.87 -19.14 9.49
N LEU A 172 7.49 -19.18 10.67
CA LEU A 172 8.01 -17.99 11.35
C LEU A 172 9.10 -17.33 10.51
N LYS A 173 10.00 -18.12 9.91
CA LYS A 173 11.05 -17.61 9.04
C LYS A 173 10.47 -16.91 7.81
N VAL A 174 9.55 -17.56 7.07
CA VAL A 174 8.85 -16.95 5.92
C VAL A 174 8.16 -15.65 6.31
N SER A 175 7.45 -15.64 7.44
CA SER A 175 6.77 -14.45 7.96
C SER A 175 7.74 -13.30 8.26
N SER A 176 8.85 -13.60 8.94
CA SER A 176 9.84 -12.60 9.34
C SER A 176 10.61 -12.02 8.15
N SER A 177 11.00 -12.85 7.18
CA SER A 177 11.65 -12.40 5.95
C SER A 177 10.70 -11.59 5.07
N SER A 178 9.46 -12.05 4.90
CA SER A 178 8.40 -11.33 4.19
C SER A 178 8.13 -9.94 4.79
N SER A 179 8.02 -9.88 6.12
CA SER A 179 7.81 -8.64 6.87
C SER A 179 9.00 -7.69 6.72
N SER A 180 10.22 -8.22 6.79
CA SER A 180 11.44 -7.44 6.60
C SER A 180 11.53 -6.86 5.17
N ALA A 181 11.16 -7.64 4.15
CA ALA A 181 11.09 -7.16 2.78
C ALA A 181 10.07 -6.01 2.62
N ILE A 182 8.86 -6.13 3.21
CA ILE A 182 7.86 -5.05 3.18
C ILE A 182 8.38 -3.79 3.88
N LYS A 183 9.07 -3.92 5.03
CA LYS A 183 9.67 -2.77 5.75
C LYS A 183 10.77 -2.09 4.95
N GLU A 184 11.59 -2.87 4.26
CA GLU A 184 12.63 -2.32 3.39
C GLU A 184 12.01 -1.60 2.17
N LEU A 185 10.93 -2.14 1.60
CA LEU A 185 10.15 -1.44 0.58
C LEU A 185 9.56 -0.13 1.11
N ALA A 186 9.07 -0.11 2.35
CA ALA A 186 8.56 1.10 2.99
C ALA A 186 9.65 2.17 3.10
N GLU A 187 10.86 1.79 3.49
CA GLU A 187 12.02 2.68 3.54
C GLU A 187 12.47 3.14 2.14
N SER A 188 12.42 2.26 1.14
CA SER A 188 12.69 2.59 -0.28
C SER A 188 11.71 3.63 -0.81
N VAL A 189 10.39 3.43 -0.60
CA VAL A 189 9.37 4.42 -0.96
C VAL A 189 9.59 5.71 -0.20
N LYS A 190 9.77 5.65 1.12
CA LYS A 190 9.98 6.81 1.99
C LYS A 190 11.20 7.65 1.61
N LYS A 191 12.27 7.03 1.10
CA LYS A 191 13.48 7.73 0.60
C LYS A 191 13.40 8.04 -0.88
N MET A 192 12.45 7.44 -1.60
CA MET A 192 12.27 7.53 -3.04
C MET A 192 13.53 7.09 -3.81
N ASN A 193 14.15 5.98 -3.38
CA ASN A 193 15.35 5.43 -3.99
C ASN A 193 15.33 3.90 -3.95
N LYS A 194 16.10 3.25 -4.85
CA LYS A 194 16.22 1.79 -4.81
C LYS A 194 16.99 1.38 -3.55
N SER A 195 16.42 0.46 -2.78
CA SER A 195 17.12 -0.14 -1.67
C SER A 195 18.20 -1.12 -2.17
N PRO A 196 19.43 -1.11 -1.61
CA PRO A 196 20.45 -2.09 -1.94
C PRO A 196 20.23 -3.45 -1.27
N THR A 197 19.35 -3.53 -0.25
CA THR A 197 19.13 -4.74 0.57
C THR A 197 17.87 -5.51 0.15
N ILE A 198 16.98 -4.92 -0.67
CA ILE A 198 15.73 -5.57 -1.05
C ILE A 198 15.96 -6.89 -1.82
N ASP A 199 16.94 -6.91 -2.72
CA ASP A 199 17.24 -8.10 -3.53
C ASP A 199 17.70 -9.27 -2.62
N LEU A 200 18.48 -8.97 -1.57
CA LEU A 200 18.90 -9.95 -0.56
C LEU A 200 17.72 -10.44 0.29
N LEU A 201 16.84 -9.55 0.73
CA LEU A 201 15.67 -9.92 1.53
C LEU A 201 14.66 -10.77 0.74
N VAL A 202 14.53 -10.55 -0.57
CA VAL A 202 13.72 -11.40 -1.45
C VAL A 202 14.35 -12.79 -1.59
N GLU A 203 15.67 -12.88 -1.72
CA GLU A 203 16.38 -14.17 -1.73
C GLU A 203 16.24 -14.94 -0.41
N GLU A 204 16.31 -14.24 0.73
CA GLU A 204 16.06 -14.83 2.05
C GLU A 204 14.62 -15.34 2.19
N MET A 205 13.63 -14.54 1.72
CA MET A 205 12.22 -14.94 1.69
C MET A 205 12.01 -16.20 0.84
N ASN A 206 12.60 -16.25 -0.35
CA ASN A 206 12.49 -17.40 -1.25
C ASN A 206 13.20 -18.64 -0.70
N SER A 207 14.34 -18.48 -0.03
CA SER A 207 15.01 -19.57 0.67
C SER A 207 14.15 -20.14 1.81
N ALA A 208 13.50 -19.26 2.59
CA ALA A 208 12.58 -19.68 3.64
C ALA A 208 11.32 -20.38 3.06
N LEU A 209 10.87 -19.96 1.88
CA LEU A 209 9.75 -20.57 1.17
C LEU A 209 10.06 -22.00 0.75
N GLU A 210 11.27 -22.25 0.24
CA GLU A 210 11.74 -23.60 -0.10
C GLU A 210 11.83 -24.51 1.13
N GLU A 211 12.28 -24.00 2.27
CA GLU A 211 12.25 -24.74 3.54
C GLU A 211 10.82 -25.14 3.93
N LEU A 212 9.87 -24.20 3.85
CA LEU A 212 8.46 -24.47 4.13
C LEU A 212 7.85 -25.51 3.17
N HIS A 213 8.18 -25.44 1.88
CA HIS A 213 7.75 -26.44 0.90
C HIS A 213 8.29 -27.84 1.22
N ASN A 214 9.55 -27.94 1.64
CA ASN A 214 10.15 -29.21 2.04
C ASN A 214 9.49 -29.78 3.30
N ASP A 215 9.16 -28.94 4.28
CA ASP A 215 8.46 -29.36 5.50
C ASP A 215 7.04 -29.85 5.21
N LEU A 216 6.30 -29.15 4.34
CA LEU A 216 4.99 -29.58 3.86
C LEU A 216 5.06 -30.91 3.12
N LYS A 217 6.07 -31.10 2.27
CA LYS A 217 6.30 -32.36 1.55
C LYS A 217 6.61 -33.51 2.49
N SER A 218 7.48 -33.28 3.48
CA SER A 218 7.81 -34.25 4.53
C SER A 218 6.57 -34.66 5.32
N LEU A 219 5.74 -33.67 5.70
CA LEU A 219 4.47 -33.90 6.38
C LEU A 219 3.49 -34.71 5.51
N SER A 220 3.40 -34.43 4.20
CA SER A 220 2.59 -35.22 3.28
C SER A 220 3.05 -36.69 3.19
N HIS A 221 4.36 -36.95 3.24
CA HIS A 221 4.90 -38.32 3.24
C HIS A 221 4.59 -39.06 4.55
N LEU A 222 4.61 -38.35 5.69
CA LEU A 222 4.23 -38.92 6.99
C LEU A 222 2.74 -39.31 7.06
N LEU A 223 1.87 -38.60 6.33
CA LEU A 223 0.42 -38.84 6.30
C LEU A 223 -0.03 -39.88 5.28
N ASN A 224 0.77 -40.15 4.25
CA ASN A 224 0.53 -41.19 3.25
C ASN A 224 1.59 -42.31 3.34
N PRO A 225 1.56 -43.16 4.38
CA PRO A 225 2.35 -44.38 4.40
C PRO A 225 1.70 -45.40 3.46
N SER A 226 1.93 -45.31 2.15
CA SER A 226 1.60 -46.40 1.24
C SER A 226 2.89 -47.04 0.67
N THR A 227 3.07 -48.29 1.10
CA THR A 227 3.88 -49.38 0.53
C THR A 227 5.39 -49.18 0.46
N THR A 228 6.12 -49.47 1.54
CA THR A 228 7.22 -50.46 1.53
C THR A 228 7.48 -50.93 2.97
N ALA A 229 7.62 -52.25 3.12
CA ALA A 229 7.96 -53.03 4.33
C ALA A 229 6.79 -53.38 5.28
N GLU A 230 6.22 -54.56 5.03
CA GLU A 230 5.56 -55.37 6.04
C GLU A 230 6.49 -55.58 7.25
N ASN A 231 6.11 -55.05 8.42
CA ASN A 231 5.96 -55.81 9.67
C ASN A 231 5.90 -54.89 10.89
N GLN A 232 4.82 -55.08 11.66
CA GLN A 232 4.74 -54.95 13.12
C GLN A 232 4.74 -53.53 13.74
N ILE A 233 3.56 -53.20 14.30
CA ILE A 233 3.28 -52.59 15.61
C ILE A 233 2.55 -51.23 15.60
N SER A 234 1.40 -51.28 16.29
CA SER A 234 0.60 -50.23 16.95
C SER A 234 -0.22 -49.25 16.10
N ALA A 235 -1.54 -49.47 16.20
CA ALA A 235 -2.61 -48.53 15.88
C ALA A 235 -2.63 -47.32 16.85
N THR A 236 -1.56 -46.52 16.85
CA THR A 236 -1.46 -45.29 17.64
C THR A 236 -0.75 -44.23 16.80
N GLY A 237 -1.46 -43.42 16.00
CA GLY A 237 -0.77 -42.32 15.31
C GLY A 237 -1.42 -41.70 14.08
N LEU A 238 -2.69 -41.93 13.76
CA LEU A 238 -3.33 -41.12 12.73
C LEU A 238 -3.80 -39.81 13.39
N VAL A 239 -3.02 -38.74 13.23
CA VAL A 239 -3.52 -37.40 13.55
C VAL A 239 -4.78 -37.18 12.68
N PRO A 240 -5.96 -36.90 13.27
CA PRO A 240 -7.16 -36.65 12.50
C PRO A 240 -6.89 -35.56 11.48
N PHE A 241 -7.28 -35.77 10.22
CA PHE A 241 -7.07 -34.81 9.13
C PHE A 241 -7.56 -33.39 9.49
N MET A 242 -8.61 -33.30 10.30
CA MET A 242 -9.17 -32.06 10.85
C MET A 242 -8.18 -31.24 11.71
N GLU A 243 -7.19 -31.89 12.35
CA GLU A 243 -6.17 -31.22 13.17
C GLU A 243 -4.96 -30.74 12.34
N ILE A 244 -4.90 -31.12 11.07
CA ILE A 244 -3.80 -30.82 10.13
C ILE A 244 -4.13 -29.65 9.23
N ILE A 245 -5.39 -29.62 8.75
CA ILE A 245 -5.92 -28.58 7.86
C ILE A 245 -5.56 -27.16 8.32
N PRO A 246 -5.69 -26.77 9.61
CA PRO A 246 -5.39 -25.42 10.05
C PRO A 246 -3.96 -24.98 9.72
N VAL A 247 -2.97 -25.80 10.10
CA VAL A 247 -1.55 -25.48 9.98
C VAL A 247 -1.12 -25.48 8.50
N VAL A 248 -1.63 -26.43 7.71
CA VAL A 248 -1.35 -26.51 6.27
C VAL A 248 -2.00 -25.35 5.51
N THR A 249 -3.22 -24.95 5.90
CA THR A 249 -3.91 -23.79 5.32
C THR A 249 -3.13 -22.51 5.64
N LEU A 250 -2.70 -22.33 6.88
CA LEU A 250 -1.87 -21.22 7.31
C LEU A 250 -0.56 -21.15 6.49
N ALA A 251 0.14 -22.28 6.33
CA ALA A 251 1.35 -22.33 5.51
C ALA A 251 1.08 -22.00 4.03
N SER A 252 -0.03 -22.47 3.48
CA SER A 252 -0.43 -22.17 2.09
C SER A 252 -0.75 -20.68 1.89
N ILE A 253 -1.39 -20.06 2.88
CA ILE A 253 -1.64 -18.61 2.87
C ILE A 253 -0.32 -17.83 2.95
N LEU A 254 0.66 -18.29 3.74
CA LEU A 254 1.98 -17.65 3.80
C LEU A 254 2.72 -17.72 2.47
N ILE A 255 2.66 -18.87 1.77
CA ILE A 255 3.21 -19.02 0.42
C ILE A 255 2.59 -18.00 -0.53
N GLU A 256 1.25 -17.89 -0.52
CA GLU A 256 0.52 -16.92 -1.35
C GLU A 256 0.88 -15.46 -1.00
N ILE A 257 1.12 -15.14 0.28
CA ILE A 257 1.58 -13.81 0.71
C ILE A 257 2.94 -13.49 0.12
N SER A 258 3.91 -14.43 0.17
CA SER A 258 5.25 -14.23 -0.41
C SER A 258 5.18 -13.90 -1.90
N VAL A 259 4.36 -14.63 -2.67
CA VAL A 259 4.15 -14.36 -4.11
C VAL A 259 3.59 -12.95 -4.34
N ARG A 260 2.65 -12.51 -3.51
CA ARG A 260 2.07 -11.16 -3.62
C ARG A 260 3.06 -10.06 -3.23
N ILE A 261 3.99 -10.36 -2.32
CA ILE A 261 5.09 -9.45 -1.96
C ILE A 261 6.04 -9.26 -3.15
N GLU A 262 6.34 -10.30 -3.94
CA GLU A 262 7.16 -10.12 -5.16
C GLU A 262 6.49 -9.15 -6.16
N ALA A 263 5.16 -9.23 -6.33
CA ALA A 263 4.42 -8.27 -7.14
C ALA A 263 4.46 -6.83 -6.55
N LEU A 264 4.48 -6.71 -5.23
CA LEU A 264 4.67 -5.43 -4.54
C LEU A 264 6.07 -4.87 -4.78
N VAL A 265 7.12 -5.70 -4.69
CA VAL A 265 8.51 -5.33 -5.02
C VAL A 265 8.57 -4.74 -6.43
N GLY A 266 8.06 -5.45 -7.42
CA GLY A 266 8.05 -4.97 -8.81
C GLY A 266 7.30 -3.63 -8.99
N SER A 267 6.21 -3.42 -8.26
CA SER A 267 5.45 -2.16 -8.29
C SER A 267 6.24 -0.98 -7.70
N VAL A 268 7.01 -1.22 -6.64
CA VAL A 268 7.87 -0.20 -6.00
C VAL A 268 9.08 0.12 -6.87
N GLU A 269 9.72 -0.89 -7.48
CA GLU A 269 10.82 -0.68 -8.41
C GLU A 269 10.39 0.15 -9.63
N GLU A 270 9.18 -0.10 -10.16
CA GLU A 270 8.61 0.71 -11.25
C GLU A 270 8.43 2.17 -10.84
N LEU A 271 7.91 2.43 -9.62
CA LEU A 271 7.76 3.78 -9.07
C LEU A 271 9.10 4.52 -8.98
N VAL A 272 10.12 3.88 -8.39
CA VAL A 272 11.45 4.47 -8.22
C VAL A 272 12.07 4.79 -9.58
N LYS A 273 12.02 3.84 -10.52
CA LYS A 273 12.56 4.00 -11.87
C LYS A 273 11.89 5.15 -12.64
N GLU A 274 10.57 5.26 -12.58
CA GLU A 274 9.84 6.34 -13.25
C GLU A 274 10.14 7.72 -12.65
N SER A 275 10.38 7.78 -11.34
CA SER A 275 10.78 9.03 -10.67
C SER A 275 12.16 9.46 -11.12
N GLU A 276 13.17 8.58 -11.03
CA GLU A 276 14.54 8.90 -11.43
C GLU A 276 14.66 9.32 -12.90
N MET A 277 13.89 8.67 -13.80
CA MET A 277 13.86 9.04 -15.21
C MET A 277 13.35 10.47 -15.42
N LYS A 278 12.30 10.87 -14.68
CA LYS A 278 11.76 12.23 -14.76
C LYS A 278 12.73 13.26 -14.20
N ASP A 279 13.39 12.94 -13.10
CA ASP A 279 14.40 13.80 -12.49
C ASP A 279 15.55 14.08 -13.49
N LYS A 280 15.96 13.07 -14.25
CA LYS A 280 16.98 13.20 -15.32
C LYS A 280 16.50 14.02 -16.52
N ILE A 281 15.21 13.99 -16.86
CA ILE A 281 14.65 14.79 -17.97
C ILE A 281 14.58 16.27 -17.57
N VAL A 282 14.05 16.56 -16.38
CA VAL A 282 13.98 17.94 -15.84
C VAL A 282 15.38 18.55 -15.73
N ALA A 283 16.35 17.80 -15.21
CA ALA A 283 17.74 18.28 -15.10
C ALA A 283 18.42 18.55 -16.46
N LYS A 284 17.94 17.94 -17.56
CA LYS A 284 18.43 18.21 -18.92
C LYS A 284 17.77 19.44 -19.53
N GLU A 285 16.48 19.66 -19.28
CA GLU A 285 15.74 20.82 -19.77
C GLU A 285 16.18 22.13 -19.08
N GLU A 286 16.63 22.07 -17.82
CA GLU A 286 17.15 23.24 -17.09
C GLU A 286 18.57 23.65 -17.48
N LYS A 287 19.32 22.84 -18.24
CA LYS A 287 20.61 23.27 -18.82
C LYS A 287 20.35 23.93 -20.17
N PRO A 288 20.46 25.27 -20.31
CA PRO A 288 20.35 25.89 -21.61
C PRO A 288 21.50 25.37 -22.48
N GLU A 289 21.15 24.92 -23.68
CA GLU A 289 22.05 24.50 -24.74
C GLU A 289 23.00 25.68 -25.07
N GLY A 290 24.16 25.68 -24.41
CA GLY A 290 25.17 26.72 -24.59
C GLY A 290 25.87 26.56 -25.94
N THR A 291 25.23 27.00 -27.01
CA THR A 291 25.90 27.28 -28.30
C THR A 291 25.30 28.52 -28.97
N MET A 292 25.63 29.70 -28.43
CA MET A 292 25.63 30.93 -29.22
C MET A 292 26.89 31.74 -28.91
N LYS A 293 28.03 31.26 -29.44
CA LYS A 293 29.23 32.08 -29.66
C LYS A 293 29.85 31.67 -30.99
N ALA A 294 29.54 32.41 -32.05
CA ALA A 294 30.47 32.83 -33.09
C ALA A 294 29.74 33.49 -34.26
N LEU A 295 29.25 34.73 -34.12
CA LEU A 295 29.07 35.64 -35.26
C LEU A 295 29.23 37.09 -34.80
N GLN A 296 30.42 37.42 -34.33
CA GLN A 296 30.90 38.81 -34.33
C GLN A 296 32.39 38.83 -34.60
N ARG A 297 32.76 38.46 -35.84
CA ARG A 297 34.04 38.83 -36.45
C ARG A 297 33.93 38.69 -37.97
N VAL A 298 33.31 39.68 -38.62
CA VAL A 298 33.76 40.30 -39.88
C VAL A 298 33.30 41.75 -39.83
#